data_AF-A0A9P3Q4S3-F1
#
_entry.id   AF-A0A9P3Q4S3-F1
#
_cell.length_a   1.000
_cell.length_b   1.000
_cell.length_c   1.000
_cell.angle_alpha   90.00
_cell.angle_beta   90.00
_cell.angle_gamma   90.00
#
_symmetry.space_group_name_H-M   'P 1'
#
loop_
_entity.id
_entity.type
_entity.pdbx_description
1 polymer ?
#
loop_
_entity_poly.entity_id
_entity_poly.type
_entity_poly.pdbx_seq_one_letter_code
_entity_poly.pdbx_strand_id
1 'polypeptide(L)'
;MSDTDIGPQKPQPDPRGWLAFDWLPDDLQRSEDSTQDCDITRARGDHWGQWSRPATPTERILLEHLGYALPADLRTRVQFHTEGVRHRSWPQLKDQATQGE
;
A
#
# COMPACT_ATOMS: atom_id res chain seq x y z
N MET A 1 13.46 -11.21 -16.87
CA MET A 1 13.19 -10.64 -15.54
C MET A 1 12.32 -11.66 -14.84
N SER A 2 12.72 -12.12 -13.67
CA SER A 2 12.00 -13.17 -12.94
C SER A 2 10.55 -12.71 -12.69
N ASP A 3 9.55 -13.58 -12.91
CA ASP A 3 8.11 -13.33 -12.67
C ASP A 3 7.76 -13.01 -11.18
N THR A 4 8.74 -12.77 -10.34
CA THR A 4 8.64 -12.63 -8.88
C THR A 4 9.47 -11.47 -8.32
N ASP A 5 10.24 -10.79 -9.15
CA ASP A 5 11.08 -9.69 -8.69
C ASP A 5 10.20 -8.48 -8.33
N ILE A 6 10.57 -7.63 -7.38
CA ILE A 6 9.81 -6.39 -7.06
C ILE A 6 10.78 -5.23 -7.29
N GLY A 7 10.31 -4.19 -7.99
CA GLY A 7 11.14 -3.03 -8.30
C GLY A 7 11.53 -2.22 -7.08
N PRO A 8 12.49 -1.28 -7.24
CA PRO A 8 12.83 -0.37 -6.15
C PRO A 8 11.60 0.44 -5.71
N GLN A 9 11.53 0.69 -4.40
CA GLN A 9 10.55 1.62 -3.84
C GLN A 9 10.79 3.03 -4.40
N LYS A 10 9.70 3.74 -4.72
CA LYS A 10 9.76 5.16 -5.08
C LYS A 10 10.30 5.99 -3.91
N PRO A 11 11.03 7.10 -4.18
CA PRO A 11 11.52 8.00 -3.14
C PRO A 11 10.41 8.43 -2.17
N GLN A 12 10.71 8.40 -0.86
CA GLN A 12 9.76 8.78 0.18
C GLN A 12 9.99 10.23 0.65
N PRO A 13 8.94 10.98 1.01
CA PRO A 13 7.52 10.57 1.02
C PRO A 13 6.88 10.60 -0.38
N ASP A 14 6.30 9.48 -0.80
CA ASP A 14 5.45 9.42 -2.01
C ASP A 14 3.99 9.74 -1.62
N PRO A 15 3.25 10.55 -2.41
CA PRO A 15 1.86 10.90 -2.11
C PRO A 15 0.91 9.69 -2.08
N ARG A 16 1.30 8.53 -2.60
CA ARG A 16 0.53 7.27 -2.53
C ARG A 16 0.88 6.43 -1.29
N GLY A 17 1.91 6.82 -0.56
CA GLY A 17 2.42 6.14 0.64
C GLY A 17 3.53 5.14 0.33
N TRP A 18 3.80 4.25 1.29
CA TRP A 18 5.00 3.40 1.26
C TRP A 18 4.99 2.34 0.15
N LEU A 19 3.83 1.92 -0.34
CA LEU A 19 3.71 0.85 -1.32
C LEU A 19 3.64 1.38 -2.75
N ALA A 20 4.58 2.27 -3.08
CA ALA A 20 4.80 2.78 -4.42
C ALA A 20 6.15 2.26 -4.91
N PHE A 21 6.14 1.48 -6.00
CA PHE A 21 7.33 0.84 -6.59
C PHE A 21 7.46 1.24 -8.06
N ASP A 22 8.65 1.08 -8.63
CA ASP A 22 8.88 1.32 -10.06
C ASP A 22 8.12 0.31 -10.94
N TRP A 23 8.02 -0.93 -10.49
CA TRP A 23 7.30 -2.01 -11.16
C TRP A 23 7.02 -3.14 -10.17
N LEU A 24 6.03 -3.97 -10.49
CA LEU A 24 5.63 -5.16 -9.73
C LEU A 24 5.53 -6.36 -10.68
N PRO A 25 5.65 -7.60 -10.18
CA PRO A 25 5.21 -8.79 -10.90
C PRO A 25 3.76 -8.67 -11.34
N ASP A 26 3.43 -9.27 -12.49
CA ASP A 26 2.09 -9.26 -13.07
C ASP A 26 0.98 -9.61 -12.08
N ASP A 27 1.18 -10.64 -11.25
CA ASP A 27 0.17 -11.09 -10.29
C ASP A 27 -0.01 -10.09 -9.13
N LEU A 28 1.07 -9.48 -8.66
CA LEU A 28 1.01 -8.44 -7.64
C LEU A 28 0.42 -7.15 -8.20
N GLN A 29 0.77 -6.78 -9.44
CA GLN A 29 0.23 -5.62 -10.15
C GLN A 29 -1.29 -5.76 -10.33
N ARG A 30 -1.78 -6.90 -10.84
CA ARG A 30 -3.22 -7.16 -11.00
C ARG A 30 -3.97 -7.11 -9.66
N SER A 31 -3.37 -7.68 -8.61
CA SER A 31 -3.97 -7.69 -7.28
C SER A 31 -4.02 -6.30 -6.65
N GLU A 32 -2.96 -5.50 -6.87
CA GLU A 32 -2.94 -4.10 -6.50
C GLU A 32 -4.03 -3.34 -7.26
N ASP A 33 -4.03 -3.36 -8.60
CA ASP A 33 -5.01 -2.62 -9.41
C ASP A 33 -6.46 -2.96 -9.03
N SER A 34 -6.75 -4.23 -8.74
CA SER A 34 -8.06 -4.66 -8.23
C SER A 34 -8.38 -4.07 -6.86
N THR A 35 -7.41 -4.00 -5.95
CA THR A 35 -7.57 -3.38 -4.63
C THR A 35 -7.81 -1.87 -4.77
N GLN A 36 -7.09 -1.19 -5.67
CA GLN A 36 -7.28 0.23 -5.95
C GLN A 36 -8.67 0.52 -6.50
N ASP A 37 -9.16 -0.29 -7.45
CA ASP A 37 -10.50 -0.13 -8.00
C ASP A 37 -11.56 -0.28 -6.90
N CYS A 38 -11.45 -1.32 -6.06
CA CYS A 38 -12.34 -1.52 -4.91
C CYS A 38 -12.35 -0.31 -3.94
N ASP A 39 -11.17 0.23 -3.62
CA ASP A 39 -11.04 1.41 -2.75
C ASP A 39 -11.65 2.66 -3.39
N ILE A 40 -11.53 2.84 -4.72
CA ILE A 40 -12.14 3.94 -5.47
C ILE A 40 -13.67 3.81 -5.50
N THR A 41 -14.20 2.61 -5.81
CA THR A 41 -15.65 2.35 -5.79
C THR A 41 -16.22 2.67 -4.41
N ARG A 42 -15.49 2.28 -3.34
CA ARG A 42 -15.88 2.56 -1.97
C ARG A 42 -15.84 4.07 -1.65
N ALA A 43 -14.80 4.78 -2.08
CA ALA A 43 -14.68 6.22 -1.89
C ALA A 43 -15.84 7.00 -2.52
N ARG A 44 -16.28 6.56 -3.71
CA ARG A 44 -17.40 7.14 -4.47
C ARG A 44 -18.78 6.87 -3.86
N GLY A 45 -18.92 5.77 -3.11
CA GLY A 45 -20.18 5.36 -2.49
C GLY A 45 -20.60 6.27 -1.33
N ASP A 46 -19.80 6.31 -0.26
CA ASP A 46 -20.12 7.05 0.98
C ASP A 46 -18.88 7.40 1.83
N HIS A 47 -17.68 7.09 1.33
CA HIS A 47 -16.43 7.16 2.11
C HIS A 47 -15.42 8.12 1.49
N TRP A 48 -15.88 9.31 1.09
CA TRP A 48 -14.97 10.39 0.75
C TRP A 48 -14.23 10.83 2.02
N GLY A 49 -12.94 10.47 2.13
CA GLY A 49 -12.13 10.76 3.31
C GLY A 49 -11.15 9.64 3.67
N GLN A 50 -11.02 9.37 4.97
CA GLN A 50 -10.07 8.41 5.52
C GLN A 50 -10.82 7.26 6.22
N TRP A 51 -10.44 6.01 5.93
CA TRP A 51 -10.95 4.83 6.62
C TRP A 51 -9.85 3.80 6.87
N SER A 52 -10.20 2.70 7.53
CA SER A 52 -9.26 1.61 7.78
C SER A 52 -9.88 0.26 7.46
N ARG A 53 -9.16 -0.58 6.72
CA ARG A 53 -9.52 -1.98 6.41
C ARG A 53 -8.38 -2.94 6.81
N PRO A 54 -8.62 -4.27 6.93
CA PRO A 54 -7.51 -5.21 7.12
C PRO A 54 -6.53 -5.08 5.96
N ALA A 55 -5.23 -5.23 6.21
CA ALA A 55 -4.24 -5.26 5.14
C ALA A 55 -4.52 -6.43 4.18
N THR A 56 -4.49 -6.18 2.88
CA THR A 56 -4.67 -7.26 1.89
C THR A 56 -3.43 -8.16 1.88
N PRO A 57 -3.55 -9.41 1.39
CA PRO A 57 -2.38 -10.26 1.18
C PRO A 57 -1.27 -9.57 0.38
N THR A 58 -1.63 -8.84 -0.69
CA THR A 58 -0.69 -8.05 -1.50
C THR A 58 0.05 -7.01 -0.68
N GLU A 59 -0.66 -6.22 0.14
CA GLU A 59 -0.03 -5.20 0.98
C GLU A 59 0.93 -5.82 1.99
N ARG A 60 0.56 -6.98 2.56
CA ARG A 60 1.43 -7.70 3.49
C ARG A 60 2.71 -8.16 2.80
N ILE A 61 2.61 -8.78 1.62
CA ILE A 61 3.77 -9.20 0.82
C ILE A 61 4.69 -8.01 0.53
N LEU A 62 4.12 -6.87 0.11
CA LEU A 62 4.92 -5.69 -0.23
C LEU A 62 5.59 -5.05 1.00
N LEU A 63 4.92 -5.04 2.16
CA LEU A 63 5.52 -4.54 3.40
C LEU A 63 6.61 -5.48 3.94
N GLU A 64 6.43 -6.80 3.83
CA GLU A 64 7.47 -7.79 4.15
C GLU A 64 8.68 -7.63 3.22
N HIS A 65 8.45 -7.36 1.93
CA HIS A 65 9.52 -7.04 0.98
C HIS A 65 10.31 -5.78 1.37
N LEU A 66 9.64 -4.78 1.94
CA LEU A 66 10.30 -3.59 2.51
C LEU A 66 10.99 -3.86 3.86
N GLY A 67 10.92 -5.08 4.40
CA GLY A 67 11.58 -5.49 5.64
C GLY A 67 10.78 -5.28 6.92
N TYR A 68 9.48 -4.98 6.83
CA TYR A 68 8.63 -4.79 8.02
C TYR A 68 8.21 -6.12 8.64
N ALA A 69 8.15 -6.15 9.98
CA ALA A 69 7.59 -7.26 10.73
C ALA A 69 6.10 -7.01 10.99
N LEU A 70 5.22 -7.82 10.39
CA LEU A 70 3.78 -7.53 10.34
C LEU A 70 2.98 -8.18 11.47
N PRO A 71 2.16 -7.42 12.21
CA PRO A 71 1.20 -8.01 13.13
C PRO A 71 0.11 -8.80 12.38
N ALA A 72 -0.50 -9.77 13.06
CA ALA A 72 -1.54 -10.61 12.47
C ALA A 72 -2.78 -9.80 12.05
N ASP A 73 -3.16 -8.79 12.85
CA ASP A 73 -4.33 -7.93 12.65
C ASP A 73 -4.01 -6.58 11.96
N LEU A 74 -2.93 -6.53 11.19
CA LEU A 74 -2.46 -5.32 10.51
C LEU A 74 -3.59 -4.59 9.76
N ARG A 75 -3.70 -3.29 10.02
CA ARG A 75 -4.68 -2.38 9.42
C ARG A 75 -4.02 -1.48 8.39
N THR A 76 -4.62 -1.42 7.21
CA THR A 76 -4.31 -0.41 6.20
C THR A 76 -5.22 0.78 6.40
N ARG A 77 -4.61 1.94 6.68
CA ARG A 77 -5.30 3.23 6.65
C ARG A 77 -5.28 3.75 5.22
N VAL A 78 -6.45 3.94 4.65
CA VAL A 78 -6.66 4.44 3.28
C VAL A 78 -7.19 5.87 3.37
N GLN A 79 -6.62 6.76 2.57
CA GLN A 79 -7.06 8.14 2.42
C GLN A 79 -6.95 8.56 0.96
N PHE A 80 -7.89 9.34 0.45
CA PHE A 80 -7.76 9.96 -0.88
C PHE A 80 -7.39 11.43 -0.71
N HIS A 81 -6.25 11.86 -1.28
CA HIS A 81 -5.83 13.27 -1.26
C HIS A 81 -6.50 14.09 -2.36
N THR A 82 -6.67 13.47 -3.53
CA THR A 82 -7.42 13.99 -4.68
C THR A 82 -8.21 12.85 -5.31
N GLU A 83 -9.10 13.17 -6.25
CA GLU A 83 -9.76 12.13 -7.05
C GLU A 83 -8.69 11.32 -7.79
N GLY A 84 -8.61 10.01 -7.48
CA GLY A 84 -7.67 9.07 -8.10
C GLY A 84 -6.32 8.90 -7.39
N VAL A 85 -5.95 9.73 -6.41
CA VAL A 85 -4.71 9.54 -5.63
C VAL A 85 -5.02 8.97 -4.26
N ARG A 86 -4.92 7.63 -4.18
CA ARG A 86 -5.03 6.87 -2.93
C ARG A 86 -3.70 6.87 -2.19
N HIS A 87 -3.70 7.39 -0.97
CA HIS A 87 -2.62 7.26 0.00
C HIS A 87 -2.91 6.15 1.00
N ARG A 88 -1.93 5.27 1.20
CA ARG A 88 -1.98 4.21 2.21
C ARG A 88 -0.89 4.38 3.25
N SER A 89 -1.25 4.14 4.49
CA SER A 89 -0.32 4.16 5.62
C SER A 89 -0.62 3.07 6.63
N TRP A 90 0.41 2.70 7.39
CA TRP A 90 0.33 1.68 8.44
C TRP A 90 0.83 2.26 9.75
N PRO A 91 -0.03 2.96 10.51
CA PRO A 91 0.35 3.55 11.80
C PRO A 91 0.98 2.54 12.76
N GLN A 92 0.57 1.27 12.71
CA GLN A 92 1.09 0.17 13.52
C GLN A 92 2.57 -0.17 13.23
N LEU A 93 3.12 0.29 12.10
CA LEU A 93 4.48 -0.02 11.66
C LEU A 93 5.42 1.21 11.76
N LYS A 94 4.91 2.37 12.19
CA LYS A 94 5.69 3.62 12.21
C LYS A 94 6.95 3.53 13.09
N ASP A 95 6.88 2.79 14.19
CA ASP A 95 8.01 2.64 15.11
C ASP A 95 9.09 1.67 14.57
N GLN A 96 8.77 0.93 13.51
CA GLN A 96 9.71 0.03 12.80
C GLN A 96 10.31 0.69 11.55
N ALA A 97 9.79 1.84 11.13
CA ALA A 97 10.37 2.61 10.04
C ALA A 97 11.69 3.22 10.55
N THR A 98 12.73 2.40 10.60
CA THR A 98 14.10 2.83 10.84
C THR A 98 14.38 3.88 9.77
N GLN A 99 14.63 5.11 10.22
CA GLN A 99 15.09 6.18 9.37
C GLN A 99 16.30 5.66 8.59
N GLY A 100 16.20 5.64 7.26
CA GLY A 100 17.39 5.60 6.43
C GLY A 100 18.19 6.86 6.75
N GLU A 101 19.38 6.67 7.32
CA GLU A 101 20.41 7.71 7.45
C GLU A 101 20.74 8.37 6.10
#